data_AF-A0A1N6XUH8-F1
#
_entry.id   AF-A0A1N6XUH8-F1
#
_cell.length_a   1.000
_cell.length_b   1.000
_cell.length_c   1.000
_cell.angle_alpha   90.00
_cell.angle_beta   90.00
_cell.angle_gamma   90.00
#
_symmetry.space_group_name_H-M   'P 1'
#
loop_
_entity.id
_entity.type
_entity.pdbx_description
1 polymer ?
#
loop_
_entity_poly.entity_id
_entity_poly.type
_entity_poly.pdbx_seq_one_letter_code
_entity_poly.pdbx_strand_id
1 'polypeptide(L)'
;MSFAAWLNEHYDEKGPAKWLAFFLEAVSSLVLFTLMALTCVDVVGRYLFNSPLHGGTELTEIGLAVMVFAAMPVITWRGGHIVVDLLDRFLGS
;
A
#
# COMPACT_ATOMS: atom_id res chain seq x y z
N MET A 1 -27.82 2.72 -0.21
CA MET A 1 -26.82 3.44 -1.01
C MET A 1 -26.08 2.43 -1.86
N SER A 2 -25.89 2.68 -3.17
CA SER A 2 -25.22 1.74 -4.06
C SER A 2 -23.70 1.82 -3.88
N PHE A 3 -23.00 0.68 -3.84
CA PHE A 3 -21.53 0.63 -3.77
C PHE A 3 -20.87 1.42 -4.90
N ALA A 4 -21.45 1.38 -6.10
CA ALA A 4 -20.97 2.17 -7.23
C ALA A 4 -21.13 3.68 -7.04
N ALA A 5 -22.14 4.12 -6.26
CA ALA A 5 -22.33 5.52 -5.93
C ALA A 5 -21.27 5.99 -4.94
N TRP A 6 -20.97 5.18 -3.92
CA TRP A 6 -19.87 5.44 -2.98
C TRP A 6 -18.50 5.49 -3.69
N LEU A 7 -18.24 4.56 -4.61
CA LEU A 7 -16.99 4.55 -5.38
C LEU A 7 -16.83 5.82 -6.23
N ASN A 8 -17.92 6.31 -6.84
CA ASN A 8 -17.90 7.55 -7.61
C ASN A 8 -17.70 8.80 -6.74
N GLU A 9 -18.02 8.74 -5.45
CA GLU A 9 -17.79 9.84 -4.50
C GLU A 9 -16.35 9.86 -3.98
N HIS A 10 -15.70 8.69 -3.88
CA HIS A 10 -14.32 8.56 -3.38
C HIS A 10 -13.23 8.72 -4.45
N TYR A 11 -13.56 8.57 -5.73
CA TYR A 11 -12.60 8.57 -6.84
C TYR A 11 -12.94 9.67 -7.85
N ASP A 12 -12.05 10.64 -8.03
CA ASP A 12 -12.16 11.72 -9.03
C ASP A 12 -11.88 11.23 -10.47
N GLU A 13 -11.37 10.00 -10.62
CA GLU A 13 -11.00 9.44 -11.92
C GLU A 13 -12.23 9.11 -12.79
N LYS A 14 -12.17 9.53 -14.06
CA LYS A 14 -13.25 9.30 -15.02
C LYS A 14 -13.14 7.93 -15.70
N GLY A 15 -14.27 7.27 -15.92
CA GLY A 15 -14.36 6.06 -16.76
C GLY A 15 -13.86 4.77 -16.08
N PRO A 16 -13.15 3.87 -16.81
CA PRO A 16 -12.67 2.60 -16.25
C PRO A 16 -11.48 2.75 -15.30
N ALA A 17 -10.76 3.88 -15.33
CA ALA A 17 -9.60 4.13 -14.50
C ALA A 17 -9.91 4.07 -13.00
N LYS A 18 -11.12 4.49 -12.57
CA LYS A 18 -11.55 4.42 -11.16
C LYS A 18 -11.53 3.00 -10.59
N TRP A 19 -11.97 2.03 -11.40
CA TRP A 19 -12.05 0.64 -10.98
C TRP A 19 -10.66 0.02 -10.90
N LEU A 20 -9.78 0.41 -11.82
CA LEU A 20 -8.38 -0.01 -11.79
C LEU A 20 -7.66 0.57 -10.56
N ALA A 21 -7.83 1.87 -10.28
CA ALA A 21 -7.26 2.53 -9.11
C ALA A 21 -7.75 1.87 -7.81
N PHE A 22 -9.06 1.68 -7.67
CA PHE A 22 -9.65 1.00 -6.52
C PHE A 22 -9.12 -0.42 -6.34
N PHE A 23 -9.02 -1.20 -7.43
CA PHE A 23 -8.51 -2.55 -7.37
C PHE A 23 -7.04 -2.58 -6.90
N LEU A 24 -6.20 -1.72 -7.46
CA LEU A 24 -4.78 -1.62 -7.09
C LEU A 24 -4.60 -1.18 -5.63
N GLU A 25 -5.38 -0.22 -5.15
CA GLU A 25 -5.38 0.22 -3.76
C GLU A 25 -5.91 -0.85 -2.80
N ALA A 26 -6.95 -1.59 -3.19
CA ALA A 26 -7.48 -2.72 -2.43
C ALA A 26 -6.45 -3.84 -2.30
N VAL A 27 -5.73 -4.16 -3.38
CA VAL A 27 -4.63 -5.14 -3.35
C VAL A 27 -3.50 -4.65 -2.45
N SER A 28 -3.07 -3.40 -2.60
CA SER A 28 -1.99 -2.83 -1.79
C SER A 28 -2.34 -2.83 -0.30
N SER A 29 -3.55 -2.39 0.06
CA SER A 29 -4.01 -2.36 1.46
C SER A 29 -4.16 -3.75 2.06
N LEU A 30 -4.68 -4.73 1.31
CA LEU A 30 -4.78 -6.12 1.76
C LEU A 30 -3.39 -6.73 2.01
N VAL A 31 -2.43 -6.49 1.12
CA VAL A 31 -1.06 -6.98 1.29
C VAL A 31 -0.40 -6.31 2.48
N LEU A 32 -0.54 -5.00 2.64
CA LEU A 32 -0.01 -4.28 3.80
C LEU A 32 -0.59 -4.82 5.11
N PHE A 33 -1.91 -5.06 5.16
CA PHE A 33 -2.56 -5.68 6.31
C PHE A 33 -2.03 -7.09 6.59
N THR A 34 -1.80 -7.88 5.54
CA THR A 34 -1.23 -9.23 5.65
C THR A 34 0.19 -9.20 6.22
N LEU A 35 1.04 -8.26 5.77
CA LEU A 35 2.39 -8.06 6.31
C LEU A 35 2.37 -7.65 7.78
N MET A 36 1.43 -6.77 8.17
CA MET A 36 1.22 -6.41 9.57
C MET A 36 0.81 -7.63 10.40
N ALA A 37 -0.16 -8.41 9.93
CA ALA A 37 -0.60 -9.63 10.60
C ALA A 37 0.52 -10.68 10.71
N LEU A 38 1.30 -10.87 9.65
CA LEU A 38 2.50 -11.73 9.64
C LEU A 38 3.47 -11.32 10.75
N THR A 39 3.72 -10.03 10.91
CA THR A 39 4.59 -9.50 11.97
C THR A 39 4.04 -9.82 13.36
N CYS A 40 2.72 -9.64 13.57
CA CYS A 40 2.08 -10.00 14.82
C CYS A 40 2.19 -11.50 15.11
N VAL A 41 1.92 -12.35 14.11
CA VAL A 41 2.01 -13.81 14.25
C VAL A 41 3.45 -14.23 14.55
N ASP A 42 4.45 -13.64 13.90
CA ASP A 42 5.87 -13.94 14.14
C ASP A 42 6.29 -13.57 15.57
N VAL A 43 5.84 -12.42 16.09
CA VAL A 43 6.04 -12.02 17.50
C VAL A 43 5.38 -13.03 18.43
N VAL A 44 4.10 -13.34 18.23
CA VAL A 44 3.37 -14.31 19.08
C VAL A 44 4.01 -15.70 19.02
N GLY A 45 4.44 -16.16 17.84
CA GLY A 45 5.15 -17.42 17.63
C GLY A 45 6.43 -17.52 18.43
N ARG A 46 7.28 -16.47 18.35
CA ARG A 46 8.53 -16.41 19.12
C ARG A 46 8.29 -16.43 20.62
N TYR A 47 7.36 -15.62 21.13
CA TYR A 47 7.20 -15.44 22.57
C TYR A 47 6.36 -16.54 23.25
N LEU A 48 5.33 -17.08 22.59
CA LEU A 48 4.45 -18.09 23.20
C LEU A 48 4.85 -19.52 22.87
N PHE A 49 5.34 -19.76 21.66
CA PHE A 49 5.63 -21.10 21.16
C PHE A 49 7.12 -21.38 21.02
N ASN A 50 7.99 -20.40 21.33
CA ASN A 50 9.43 -20.45 21.14
C ASN A 50 9.83 -20.91 19.72
N SER A 51 8.97 -20.63 18.74
CA SER A 51 9.08 -21.08 17.36
C SER A 51 8.77 -19.88 16.46
N PRO A 52 9.79 -19.24 15.86
CA PRO A 52 9.57 -18.12 14.94
C PRO A 52 8.81 -18.58 13.69
N LEU A 53 8.15 -17.65 13.02
CA LEU A 53 7.47 -17.96 11.77
C LEU A 53 8.51 -18.32 10.70
N HIS A 54 8.49 -19.57 10.25
CA HIS A 54 9.36 -20.02 9.16
C HIS A 54 8.87 -19.44 7.83
N GLY A 55 9.79 -18.95 6.99
CA GLY A 55 9.44 -18.35 5.70
C GLY A 55 8.96 -16.89 5.75
N GLY A 56 8.96 -16.26 6.94
CA GLY A 56 8.43 -14.90 7.11
C GLY A 56 9.17 -13.85 6.29
N THR A 57 10.48 -14.02 6.10
CA THR A 57 11.30 -13.11 5.29
C THR A 57 10.92 -13.18 3.82
N GLU A 58 10.86 -14.38 3.22
CA GLU A 58 10.49 -14.51 1.80
C GLU A 58 9.06 -14.01 1.52
N LEU A 59 8.12 -14.31 2.43
CA LEU A 59 6.74 -13.79 2.36
C LEU A 59 6.71 -12.26 2.41
N THR A 60 7.57 -11.66 3.23
CA THR A 60 7.65 -10.20 3.36
C THR A 60 8.27 -9.57 2.12
N GLU A 61 9.33 -10.14 1.57
CA GLU A 61 9.96 -9.63 0.34
C GLU A 61 8.99 -9.64 -0.85
N ILE A 62 8.29 -10.77 -1.05
CA ILE A 62 7.28 -10.89 -2.11
C ILE A 62 6.11 -9.95 -1.85
N GLY A 63 5.63 -9.86 -0.60
CA GLY A 63 4.54 -8.96 -0.22
C GLY A 63 4.89 -7.50 -0.47
N LEU A 64 6.10 -7.06 -0.11
CA LEU A 64 6.58 -5.72 -0.39
C LEU A 64 6.64 -5.44 -1.89
N ALA A 65 7.13 -6.39 -2.69
CA ALA A 65 7.13 -6.24 -4.15
C ALA A 65 5.71 -6.04 -4.69
N VAL A 66 4.77 -6.91 -4.34
CA VAL A 66 3.36 -6.79 -4.77
C VAL A 66 2.75 -5.46 -4.32
N MET A 67 2.96 -5.06 -3.07
CA MET A 67 2.44 -3.82 -2.52
C MET A 67 2.97 -2.59 -3.26
N VAL A 68 4.27 -2.54 -3.54
CA VAL A 68 4.91 -1.43 -4.27
C VAL A 68 4.41 -1.36 -5.70
N PHE A 69 4.38 -2.48 -6.44
CA PHE A 69 3.90 -2.51 -7.82
C PHE A 69 2.40 -2.20 -7.94
N ALA A 70 1.60 -2.51 -6.91
CA ALA A 70 0.19 -2.12 -6.85
C ALA A 70 0.01 -0.62 -6.52
N ALA A 71 0.76 -0.08 -5.56
CA ALA A 71 0.60 1.30 -5.10
C ALA A 71 1.21 2.35 -6.02
N MET A 72 2.41 2.09 -6.58
CA MET A 72 3.16 3.09 -7.36
C MET A 72 2.40 3.69 -8.55
N PRO A 73 1.69 2.91 -9.39
CA PRO A 73 0.95 3.47 -10.51
C PRO A 73 -0.11 4.47 -10.08
N VAL A 74 -0.81 4.19 -8.97
CA VAL A 74 -1.90 5.03 -8.46
C VAL A 74 -1.35 6.32 -7.86
N ILE A 75 -0.31 6.22 -7.02
CA ILE A 75 0.33 7.39 -6.40
C ILE A 75 0.94 8.31 -7.46
N THR A 76 1.61 7.72 -8.46
CA THR A 76 2.24 8.46 -9.55
C THR A 76 1.21 9.17 -10.42
N TRP A 77 0.10 8.51 -10.73
CA TRP A 77 -1.00 9.12 -11.48
C TRP A 77 -1.62 10.32 -10.75
N ARG A 78 -1.80 10.21 -9.43
CA ARG A 78 -2.38 11.27 -8.59
C ARG A 78 -1.39 12.37 -8.21
N GLY A 79 -0.10 12.21 -8.52
CA GLY A 79 0.94 13.14 -8.06
C GLY A 79 1.07 13.20 -6.53
N GLY A 80 0.66 12.14 -5.81
CA GLY A 80 0.63 12.09 -4.35
C GLY A 80 1.99 11.84 -3.68
N HIS A 81 3.08 12.03 -4.42
CA HIS A 81 4.44 11.83 -3.90
C HIS A 81 4.80 12.94 -2.91
N ILE A 82 5.53 12.59 -1.85
CA ILE A 82 6.05 13.59 -0.91
C ILE A 82 7.19 14.33 -1.62
N VAL A 83 6.93 15.56 -2.05
CA VAL A 83 7.93 16.43 -2.65
C VAL A 83 8.64 17.20 -1.53
N VAL A 84 9.96 17.09 -1.48
CA VAL A 84 10.80 17.89 -0.58
C VAL A 84 11.59 18.86 -1.44
N ASP A 85 11.30 20.14 -1.31
CA ASP A 85 12.00 21.19 -2.05
C ASP A 85 13.35 21.50 -1.41
N LEU A 86 14.38 20.74 -1.82
CA LEU A 86 15.73 20.85 -1.25
C LEU A 86 16.45 22.14 -1.63
N LEU A 87 16.15 22.69 -2.82
CA LEU A 87 16.83 23.86 -3.36
C LEU A 87 16.11 25.17 -3.05
N ASP A 88 14.88 25.12 -2.54
CA ASP A 88 14.09 26.32 -2.21
C ASP A 88 14.79 27.17 -1.14
N ARG A 89 15.47 26.51 -0.20
CA ARG A 89 16.28 27.16 0.84
C ARG A 89 17.56 27.84 0.31
N PHE A 90 18.05 27.46 -0.86
CA PHE A 90 19.29 28.00 -1.44
C PHE A 90 19.06 28.94 -2.63
N LEU A 91 17.95 28.77 -3.36
CA LEU A 91 17.60 29.56 -4.55
C LEU A 91 16.48 30.59 -4.29
N GLY A 92 15.82 30.55 -3.13
CA GLY A 92 14.86 31.56 -2.72
C GLY A 92 15.56 32.88 -2.38
N SER A 93 15.32 33.90 -3.21
CA SER A 93 15.56 35.32 -2.89
C SER A 93 14.52 35.85 -1.91
#